data_AF-A0A6A7ZWS0-F1
#
_entry.id   AF-A0A6A7ZWS0-F1
#
_cell.length_a   1.000
_cell.length_b   1.000
_cell.length_c   1.000
_cell.angle_alpha   90.00
_cell.angle_beta   90.00
_cell.angle_gamma   90.00
#
_symmetry.space_group_name_H-M   'P 1'
#
loop_
_entity.id
_entity.type
_entity.pdbx_description
1 polymer ?
#
loop_
_entity_poly.entity_id
_entity_poly.type
_entity_poly.pdbx_seq_one_letter_code
_entity_poly.pdbx_strand_id
1 'polypeptide(L)'
;MTSNARLLPGSMTEVDALTCDDPITSLIARMSVSTVHESLVKFVNSEIQRPGANVDHMLIGIAAYMMQMHASFAAYFVDAELADEVVAQFQEVLNRTYRVHFVDSAKELAA
;
A
#
# COMPACT_ATOMS: atom_id res chain seq x y z
N MET A 1 14.44 18.82 5.22
CA MET A 1 13.84 18.26 6.44
C MET A 1 12.65 17.44 6.02
N THR A 2 12.85 16.14 5.78
CA THR A 2 11.75 15.19 5.57
C THR A 2 11.02 15.10 6.91
N SER A 3 9.83 15.71 7.01
CA SER A 3 8.98 15.45 8.16
C SER A 3 8.72 13.95 8.16
N ASN A 4 9.18 13.24 9.19
CA ASN A 4 8.91 11.82 9.37
C ASN A 4 7.42 11.58 9.09
N ALA A 5 7.11 10.97 7.95
CA ALA A 5 5.76 10.54 7.65
C ALA A 5 5.46 9.47 8.69
N ARG A 6 4.84 9.87 9.81
CA ARG A 6 4.43 8.92 10.84
C ARG A 6 3.38 8.03 10.18
N LEU A 7 3.84 6.86 9.72
CA LEU A 7 3.02 5.66 9.69
C LEU A 7 2.39 5.54 11.09
N LEU A 8 1.13 5.12 11.12
CA LEU A 8 0.22 5.05 12.28
C LEU A 8 0.88 4.78 13.65
N PRO A 9 0.30 5.21 14.78
CA PRO A 9 0.80 4.89 16.11
C PRO A 9 1.23 3.41 16.24
N GLY A 10 2.49 3.17 16.65
CA GLY A 10 3.07 1.82 16.73
C GLY A 10 3.83 1.33 15.50
N SER A 11 3.89 2.11 14.43
CA SER A 11 4.70 1.78 13.24
C SER A 11 6.20 1.93 13.50
N MET A 12 7.00 1.12 12.78
CA MET A 12 8.47 1.21 12.81
C MET A 12 8.96 2.55 12.25
N THR A 13 10.16 2.98 12.67
CA THR A 13 10.83 4.09 12.00
C THR A 13 11.27 3.65 10.59
N GLU A 14 11.47 4.62 9.68
CA GLU A 14 11.95 4.33 8.32
C GLU A 14 13.28 3.56 8.33
N VAL A 15 14.21 3.95 9.21
CA VAL A 15 15.51 3.30 9.35
C VAL A 15 15.35 1.86 9.82
N ASP A 16 14.51 1.63 10.84
CA ASP A 16 14.27 0.28 11.36
C ASP A 16 13.55 -0.61 10.33
N ALA A 17 12.63 -0.04 9.55
CA ALA A 17 11.91 -0.78 8.52
C ALA A 17 12.84 -1.17 7.37
N LEU A 18 13.80 -0.32 6.99
CA LEU A 18 14.79 -0.60 5.95
C LEU A 18 15.81 -1.67 6.35
N THR A 19 16.16 -1.76 7.63
CA THR A 19 17.20 -2.66 8.16
C THR A 19 16.66 -3.92 8.86
N CYS A 20 15.34 -4.12 8.89
CA CYS A 20 14.74 -5.30 9.51
C CYS A 20 15.02 -6.60 8.74
N ASP A 21 14.97 -7.72 9.46
CA ASP A 21 15.18 -9.06 8.89
C ASP A 21 13.98 -9.60 8.10
N ASP A 22 12.81 -8.94 8.15
CA ASP A 22 11.65 -9.33 7.35
C ASP A 22 11.78 -8.77 5.92
N PRO A 23 12.00 -9.63 4.90
CA PRO A 23 12.23 -9.18 3.54
C PRO A 23 11.03 -8.45 2.93
N ILE A 24 9.81 -8.75 3.39
CA ILE A 24 8.58 -8.10 2.92
C ILE A 24 8.52 -6.67 3.45
N THR A 25 8.67 -6.49 4.77
CA THR A 25 8.70 -5.15 5.40
C THR A 25 9.85 -4.30 4.86
N SER A 26 11.04 -4.88 4.70
CA SER A 26 12.18 -4.18 4.11
C SER A 26 11.91 -3.77 2.65
N LEU A 27 11.24 -4.61 1.85
CA LEU A 27 10.82 -4.24 0.50
C LEU A 27 9.79 -3.10 0.49
N ILE A 28 8.77 -3.17 1.34
CA ILE A 28 7.76 -2.10 1.48
C ILE A 28 8.43 -0.78 1.85
N ALA A 29 9.38 -0.80 2.79
CA ALA A 29 10.14 0.38 3.20
C ALA A 29 10.98 0.97 2.04
N ARG A 30 11.65 0.11 1.25
CA ARG A 30 12.37 0.56 0.04
C ARG A 30 11.42 1.15 -1.00
N MET A 31 10.24 0.58 -1.17
CA MET A 31 9.23 1.10 -2.09
C MET A 31 8.72 2.48 -1.63
N SER A 32 8.48 2.69 -0.33
CA SER A 32 7.98 3.97 0.19
C SER A 32 8.94 5.15 0.03
N VAL A 33 10.25 4.87 -0.10
CA VAL A 33 11.27 5.91 -0.36
C VAL A 33 11.71 5.96 -1.82
N SER A 34 11.05 5.19 -2.69
CA SER A 34 11.39 5.15 -4.11
C SER A 34 10.79 6.33 -4.87
N THR A 35 11.42 6.69 -6.00
CA THR A 35 10.90 7.70 -6.93
C THR A 35 9.53 7.34 -7.52
N VAL A 36 9.20 6.05 -7.58
CA VAL A 36 7.87 5.55 -7.99
C VAL A 36 6.82 5.97 -6.97
N HIS A 37 7.09 5.79 -5.68
CA HIS A 37 6.19 6.23 -4.62
C HIS A 37 6.01 7.75 -4.64
N GLU A 38 7.08 8.52 -4.75
CA GLU A 38 6.98 9.98 -4.84
C GLU A 38 6.13 10.44 -6.02
N SER A 39 6.30 9.80 -7.19
CA SER A 39 5.54 10.11 -8.40
C SER A 39 4.07 9.78 -8.25
N LEU A 40 3.76 8.63 -7.63
CA LEU A 40 2.39 8.24 -7.33
C LEU A 40 1.71 9.21 -6.35
N VAL A 41 2.40 9.61 -5.27
CA VAL A 41 1.87 10.58 -4.31
C VAL A 41 1.57 11.91 -5.00
N LYS A 42 2.47 12.40 -5.87
CA LYS A 42 2.23 13.61 -6.67
C LYS A 42 1.00 13.47 -7.57
N PHE A 43 0.85 12.32 -8.25
CA PHE A 43 -0.30 12.04 -9.10
C PHE A 43 -1.60 12.04 -8.30
N VAL A 44 -1.68 11.29 -7.20
CA VAL A 44 -2.88 11.22 -6.34
C VAL A 44 -3.26 12.60 -5.81
N ASN A 45 -2.27 13.38 -5.32
CA ASN A 45 -2.52 14.74 -4.87
C ASN A 45 -3.07 15.64 -5.98
N SER A 46 -2.60 15.48 -7.22
CA SER A 46 -3.13 16.22 -8.37
C SER A 46 -4.57 15.82 -8.73
N GLU A 47 -4.89 14.53 -8.65
CA GLU A 47 -6.26 14.04 -8.93
C GLU A 47 -7.27 14.51 -7.88
N ILE A 48 -6.88 14.61 -6.61
CA ILE A 48 -7.77 15.12 -5.54
C ILE A 48 -8.19 16.57 -5.83
N GLN A 49 -7.32 17.34 -6.47
CA GLN A 49 -7.57 18.75 -6.82
C GLN A 49 -8.32 18.92 -8.15
N ARG A 50 -8.61 17.83 -8.88
CA ARG A 50 -9.29 17.90 -10.18
C ARG A 50 -10.75 18.34 -10.00
N PRO A 51 -11.29 19.22 -10.87
CA PRO A 51 -12.70 19.57 -10.83
C PRO A 51 -13.59 18.33 -10.95
N GLY A 52 -14.51 18.15 -9.99
CA GLY A 52 -15.40 17.00 -9.93
C GLY A 52 -14.76 15.72 -9.36
N ALA A 53 -13.60 15.82 -8.69
CA ALA A 53 -13.02 14.71 -7.95
C ALA A 53 -14.01 14.16 -6.90
N ASN A 54 -14.13 12.83 -6.85
CA ASN A 54 -14.91 12.12 -5.85
C ASN A 54 -13.97 11.16 -5.12
N VAL A 55 -13.85 11.34 -3.80
CA VAL A 55 -12.90 10.59 -2.97
C VAL A 55 -13.16 9.09 -3.01
N ASP A 56 -14.42 8.64 -3.01
CA ASP A 56 -14.75 7.22 -3.04
C ASP A 56 -14.31 6.58 -4.36
N HIS A 57 -14.57 7.23 -5.49
CA HIS A 57 -14.10 6.76 -6.80
C HIS A 57 -12.58 6.69 -6.86
N MET A 58 -11.88 7.66 -6.25
CA MET A 58 -10.43 7.67 -6.20
C MET A 58 -9.87 6.55 -5.35
N LEU A 59 -10.42 6.33 -4.15
CA LEU A 59 -10.00 5.25 -3.26
C LEU A 59 -10.17 3.88 -3.90
N ILE A 60 -11.34 3.62 -4.51
CA ILE A 60 -11.62 2.37 -5.22
C ILE A 60 -10.70 2.23 -6.44
N GLY A 61 -10.50 3.30 -7.21
CA GLY A 61 -9.65 3.29 -8.40
C GLY A 61 -8.18 3.00 -8.08
N ILE A 62 -7.63 3.63 -7.05
CA ILE A 62 -6.25 3.39 -6.59
C ILE A 62 -6.09 1.94 -6.13
N ALA A 63 -7.04 1.42 -5.34
CA ALA A 63 -7.02 0.04 -4.89
C ALA A 63 -7.03 -0.94 -6.08
N ALA A 64 -7.94 -0.75 -7.04
CA ALA A 64 -8.02 -1.57 -8.24
C ALA A 64 -6.73 -1.54 -9.07
N TYR A 65 -6.13 -0.37 -9.26
CA TYR A 65 -4.87 -0.22 -10.00
C TYR A 65 -3.72 -0.96 -9.33
N MET A 66 -3.57 -0.84 -8.01
CA MET A 66 -2.53 -1.55 -7.26
C MET A 66 -2.68 -3.07 -7.34
N MET A 67 -3.92 -3.56 -7.25
CA MET A 67 -4.22 -4.97 -7.42
C MET A 67 -3.89 -5.48 -8.83
N GLN A 68 -4.23 -4.72 -9.87
CA GLN A 68 -3.93 -5.08 -11.26
C GLN A 68 -2.43 -5.11 -11.54
N MET A 69 -1.67 -4.15 -11.01
CA MET A 69 -0.21 -4.17 -11.12
C MET A 69 0.37 -5.41 -10.45
N HIS A 70 -0.01 -5.70 -9.20
CA HIS A 70 0.43 -6.91 -8.50
C HIS A 70 0.08 -8.19 -9.29
N ALA A 71 -1.17 -8.32 -9.72
CA ALA A 71 -1.63 -9.49 -10.48
C ALA A 71 -0.84 -9.67 -11.79
N SER A 72 -0.50 -8.57 -12.47
CA SER A 72 0.33 -8.62 -13.68
C SER A 72 1.73 -9.14 -13.36
N PHE A 73 2.37 -8.65 -12.29
CA PHE A 73 3.66 -9.17 -11.85
C PHE A 73 3.57 -10.66 -11.47
N ALA A 74 2.58 -11.05 -10.68
CA ALA A 74 2.39 -12.44 -10.29
C ALA A 74 2.23 -13.37 -11.50
N ALA A 75 1.48 -12.96 -12.52
CA ALA A 75 1.30 -13.74 -13.74
C ALA A 75 2.59 -13.99 -14.54
N TYR A 76 3.62 -13.13 -14.40
CA TYR A 76 4.92 -13.32 -15.05
C TYR A 76 5.90 -14.17 -14.24
N PHE A 77 5.77 -14.17 -12.91
CA PHE A 77 6.80 -14.71 -12.01
C PHE A 77 6.36 -15.97 -11.25
N VAL A 78 5.06 -16.26 -11.19
CA VAL A 78 4.53 -17.41 -10.47
C VAL A 78 4.11 -18.50 -11.45
N ASP A 79 4.33 -19.75 -11.04
CA ASP A 79 3.80 -20.91 -11.74
C ASP A 79 2.27 -20.83 -11.82
N ALA A 80 1.72 -21.07 -13.01
CA ALA A 80 0.29 -21.05 -13.25
C ALA A 80 -0.46 -22.08 -12.38
N GLU A 81 0.19 -23.19 -12.02
CA GLU A 81 -0.39 -24.21 -11.12
C GLU A 81 -0.58 -23.69 -9.69
N LEU A 82 0.13 -22.64 -9.29
CA LEU A 82 0.03 -22.01 -7.97
C LEU A 82 -0.86 -20.77 -7.96
N ALA A 83 -1.54 -20.45 -9.07
CA ALA A 83 -2.31 -19.21 -9.22
C ALA A 83 -3.39 -19.06 -8.14
N ASP A 84 -4.13 -20.13 -7.82
CA ASP A 84 -5.18 -20.09 -6.80
C ASP A 84 -4.61 -19.87 -5.39
N GLU A 85 -3.44 -20.46 -5.08
CA GLU A 85 -2.77 -20.26 -3.80
C GLU A 85 -2.29 -18.81 -3.64
N VAL A 86 -1.78 -18.20 -4.71
CA VAL A 86 -1.35 -16.80 -4.73
C VAL A 86 -2.53 -15.86 -4.53
N VAL A 87 -3.68 -16.15 -5.16
CA VAL A 87 -4.91 -15.38 -4.94
C VAL A 87 -5.34 -15.45 -3.48
N ALA A 88 -5.34 -16.64 -2.87
CA ALA A 88 -5.71 -16.81 -1.47
C ALA A 88 -4.75 -16.06 -0.52
N GLN A 89 -3.44 -16.14 -0.75
CA GLN A 89 -2.44 -15.42 0.04
C GLN A 89 -2.63 -13.89 -0.07
N PHE A 90 -2.90 -13.38 -1.27
CA PHE A 90 -3.11 -11.95 -1.48
C PHE A 90 -4.40 -11.45 -0.83
N GLN A 91 -5.48 -12.23 -0.87
CA GLN A 91 -6.73 -11.90 -0.16
C GLN A 91 -6.50 -11.78 1.35
N GLU A 92 -5.70 -12.67 1.93
CA GLU A 92 -5.38 -12.60 3.36
C GLU A 92 -4.56 -11.35 3.70
N VAL A 93 -3.56 -11.01 2.88
CA VAL A 93 -2.79 -9.77 3.04
C VAL A 93 -3.70 -8.54 2.95
N LEU A 94 -4.61 -8.51 1.98
CA LEU A 94 -5.57 -7.41 1.80
C LEU A 94 -6.47 -7.26 3.04
N ASN A 95 -7.06 -8.36 3.51
CA ASN A 95 -7.93 -8.38 4.68
C ASN A 95 -7.20 -7.87 5.93
N ARG A 96 -5.98 -8.39 6.18
CA ARG A 96 -5.15 -7.97 7.30
C ARG A 96 -4.79 -6.49 7.22
N THR A 97 -4.37 -6.03 6.04
CA THR A 97 -3.93 -4.65 5.81
C THR A 97 -5.07 -3.67 6.01
N TYR A 98 -6.26 -3.91 5.43
CA TYR A 98 -7.40 -3.02 5.62
C TYR A 98 -7.89 -3.00 7.06
N ARG A 99 -7.90 -4.14 7.74
CA ARG A 99 -8.30 -4.19 9.15
C ARG A 99 -7.37 -3.35 10.01
N VAL A 100 -6.06 -3.55 9.89
CA VAL A 100 -5.08 -2.82 10.70
C VAL A 100 -5.01 -1.34 10.31
N HIS A 101 -4.90 -1.03 9.03
CA HIS A 101 -4.61 0.34 8.61
C HIS A 101 -5.84 1.21 8.39
N PHE A 102 -6.98 0.65 8.03
CA PHE A 102 -8.21 1.45 7.88
C PHE A 102 -9.07 1.38 9.12
N VAL A 103 -9.46 0.18 9.57
CA VAL A 103 -10.44 0.05 10.67
C VAL A 103 -9.88 0.58 11.98
N ASP A 104 -8.64 0.25 12.33
CA ASP A 104 -8.07 0.70 13.59
C ASP A 104 -7.76 2.22 13.55
N SER A 105 -7.18 2.72 12.46
CA SER A 105 -6.96 4.17 12.27
C SER A 105 -8.25 4.97 12.27
N ALA A 106 -9.31 4.47 11.64
CA ALA A 106 -10.61 5.15 11.62
C ALA A 106 -11.21 5.24 13.03
N LYS A 107 -11.03 4.19 13.86
CA LYS A 107 -11.43 4.22 15.26
C LYS A 107 -10.58 5.18 16.09
N GLU A 108 -9.27 5.20 15.89
CA GLU A 108 -8.36 6.15 16.55
C GLU A 108 -8.70 7.59 16.21
N LEU A 109 -9.00 7.90 14.94
CA LEU A 109 -9.38 9.24 14.50
C LEU A 109 -10.76 9.69 15.02
N ALA A 110 -11.61 8.74 15.42
CA ALA A 110 -12.95 9.00 15.96
C ALA A 110 -13.00 9.08 17.49
N ALA A 111 -11.91 8.75 18.19
CA ALA A 111 -11.76 8.75 19.64
C ALA A 111 -11.19 10.08 20.15
#